data_AF-A0AAV0W1R1-F1
#
_entry.id   AF-A0AAV0W1R1-F1
#
_cell.length_a   1.000
_cell.length_b   1.000
_cell.length_c   1.000
_cell.angle_alpha   90.00
_cell.angle_beta   90.00
_cell.angle_gamma   90.00
#
_symmetry.space_group_name_H-M   'P 1'
#
loop_
_entity.id
_entity.type
_entity.pdbx_description
1 polymer ?
#
loop_
_entity_poly.entity_id
_entity_poly.type
_entity_poly.pdbx_seq_one_letter_code
_entity_poly.pdbx_strand_id
1 'polypeptide(L)'
;MEINENRDKLNSASIIQANKLLSEVFEKTLLEISILDSLYGSSSISEYVKDVFQASIDDLHNFGTLKTLNAIVEDNNRKRDESEQKKEQLRFWLQKDERKPGNNCEKFTQEYLSLEKNIQMFKQKEEEIDSIIEKCTADGEHTAIRRETEKNYVDKWEKARIENFKFKFKSEELELQKFMAELQTKMKTDQIVDEENGQFLDYTIKELEKQIEYWECKYKTDTKEIDEQLENLIITLEEKSKEIESLKKTFNERQTIIEDHAKNKQRMEEEKKLNEHMEKMATKIQAWWRGTMVRRRLGPYKHLSGPRKKSIKKPLINKGKKTKSK
;
A
#
# COMPACT_ATOMS: atom_id res chain seq x y z
N MET A 1 85.63 13.52 59.31
CA MET A 1 85.75 12.54 58.21
C MET A 1 84.52 12.65 57.29
N GLU A 2 84.04 13.88 57.00
CA GLU A 2 82.81 14.13 56.22
C GLU A 2 83.01 15.11 55.05
N ILE A 3 84.22 15.65 54.86
CA ILE A 3 84.50 16.60 53.75
C ILE A 3 84.90 15.86 52.46
N ASN A 4 85.33 14.59 52.53
CA ASN A 4 85.77 13.84 51.36
C ASN A 4 84.62 13.09 50.64
N GLU A 5 83.59 12.63 51.34
CA GLU A 5 82.42 12.00 50.71
C GLU A 5 81.60 12.96 49.84
N ASN A 6 81.60 14.26 50.16
CA ASN A 6 80.88 15.25 49.36
C ASN A 6 81.60 15.60 48.05
N ARG A 7 82.95 15.52 47.99
CA ARG A 7 83.70 15.71 46.74
C ARG A 7 83.53 14.53 45.77
N ASP A 8 83.51 13.31 46.28
CA ASP A 8 83.33 12.12 45.43
C ASP A 8 81.89 11.99 44.91
N LYS A 9 80.89 12.43 45.68
CA LYS A 9 79.48 12.54 45.23
C LYS A 9 79.25 13.65 44.20
N LEU A 10 79.93 14.80 44.33
CA LEU A 10 79.90 15.87 43.32
C LEU A 10 80.64 15.48 42.01
N ASN A 11 81.78 14.78 42.10
CA ASN A 11 82.49 14.29 40.92
C ASN A 11 81.71 13.17 40.20
N SER A 12 81.11 12.23 40.92
CA SER A 12 80.28 11.18 40.31
C SER A 12 79.00 11.72 39.67
N ALA A 13 78.33 12.70 40.29
CA ALA A 13 77.17 13.37 39.68
C ALA A 13 77.56 14.15 38.41
N SER A 14 78.71 14.81 38.40
CA SER A 14 79.22 15.51 37.21
C SER A 14 79.60 14.54 36.08
N ILE A 15 80.15 13.36 36.40
CA ILE A 15 80.49 12.32 35.43
C ILE A 15 79.23 11.68 34.84
N ILE A 16 78.21 11.42 35.67
CA ILE A 16 76.92 10.89 35.19
C ILE A 16 76.21 11.89 34.27
N GLN A 17 76.27 13.19 34.60
CA GLN A 17 75.71 14.23 33.73
C GLN A 17 76.47 14.35 32.40
N ALA A 18 77.81 14.25 32.42
CA ALA A 18 78.62 14.26 31.22
C ALA A 18 78.37 13.03 30.32
N ASN A 19 78.27 11.84 30.90
CA ASN A 19 77.96 10.60 30.17
C ASN A 19 76.56 10.63 29.56
N LYS A 20 75.59 11.23 30.25
CA LYS A 20 74.24 11.41 29.71
C LYS A 20 74.21 12.37 28.52
N LEU A 21 74.92 13.50 28.61
CA LEU A 21 75.05 14.43 27.50
C LEU A 21 75.79 13.80 26.30
N LEU A 22 76.81 12.98 26.55
CA LEU A 22 77.52 12.23 25.51
C LEU A 22 76.62 11.20 24.82
N SER A 23 75.80 10.46 25.58
CA SER A 23 74.83 9.52 25.00
C SER A 23 73.80 10.23 24.13
N GLU A 24 73.25 11.36 24.60
CA GLU A 24 72.30 12.19 23.82
C GLU A 24 72.93 12.73 22.51
N VAL A 25 74.22 13.05 22.53
CA VAL A 25 74.94 13.46 21.31
C VAL A 25 75.09 12.27 20.34
N PHE A 26 75.48 11.09 20.84
CA PHE A 26 75.62 9.90 19.99
C PHE A 26 74.28 9.45 19.39
N GLU A 27 73.20 9.47 20.16
CA GLU A 27 71.84 9.17 19.66
C GLU A 27 71.40 10.15 18.57
N LYS A 28 71.66 11.46 18.75
CA LYS A 28 71.37 12.46 17.71
C LYS A 28 72.18 12.22 16.44
N THR A 29 73.46 11.86 16.56
CA THR A 29 74.27 11.54 15.38
C THR A 29 73.81 10.28 14.66
N LEU A 30 73.32 9.24 15.36
CA LEU A 30 72.74 8.06 14.72
C LEU A 30 71.45 8.38 13.95
N LEU A 31 70.63 9.30 14.49
CA LEU A 31 69.44 9.80 13.80
C LEU A 31 69.80 10.59 12.54
N GLU A 32 70.78 11.49 12.62
CA GLU A 32 71.27 12.23 11.46
C GLU A 32 71.83 11.30 10.37
N ILE A 33 72.63 10.29 10.74
CA ILE A 33 73.14 9.30 9.78
C ILE A 33 71.99 8.47 9.18
N SER A 34 70.95 8.13 9.96
CA SER A 34 69.78 7.41 9.44
C SER A 34 68.92 8.25 8.50
N ILE A 35 68.83 9.57 8.74
CA ILE A 35 68.21 10.51 7.79
C ILE A 35 69.04 10.60 6.51
N LEU A 36 70.37 10.64 6.62
CA LEU A 36 71.26 10.67 5.46
C LEU A 36 71.17 9.39 4.63
N ASP A 37 71.11 8.21 5.25
CA ASP A 37 70.91 6.93 4.54
C ASP A 37 69.54 6.87 3.83
N SER A 38 68.50 7.47 4.42
CA SER A 38 67.18 7.61 3.78
C SER A 38 67.21 8.47 2.52
N LEU A 39 68.12 9.45 2.45
CA LEU A 39 68.21 10.40 1.34
C LEU A 39 69.18 9.94 0.25
N TYR A 40 70.27 9.27 0.63
CA TYR A 40 71.40 8.97 -0.27
C TYR A 40 71.75 7.48 -0.37
N GLY A 41 71.07 6.60 0.38
CA GLY A 41 71.35 5.17 0.44
C GLY A 41 72.44 4.81 1.46
N SER A 42 72.33 3.62 2.07
CA SER A 42 73.29 3.12 3.06
C SER A 42 74.63 2.74 2.43
N SER A 43 75.73 3.23 2.98
CA SER A 43 77.10 2.88 2.58
C SER A 43 77.74 1.96 3.63
N SER A 44 78.67 1.09 3.22
CA SER A 44 79.44 0.24 4.15
C SER A 44 80.12 1.05 5.28
N ILE A 45 80.45 2.32 5.01
CA ILE A 45 81.01 3.24 6.00
C ILE A 45 79.94 3.74 6.98
N SER A 46 78.71 4.03 6.51
CA SER A 46 77.64 4.48 7.41
C SER A 46 77.18 3.36 8.34
N GLU A 47 77.15 2.11 7.85
CA GLU A 47 76.84 0.92 8.64
C GLU A 47 77.90 0.68 9.74
N TYR A 48 79.19 0.72 9.38
CA TYR A 48 80.28 0.61 10.36
C TYR A 48 80.23 1.72 11.43
N VAL A 49 79.97 2.96 11.02
CA VAL A 49 79.88 4.09 11.95
C VAL A 49 78.67 3.94 12.88
N LYS A 50 77.52 3.46 12.38
CA LYS A 50 76.36 3.17 13.21
C LYS A 50 76.66 2.11 14.26
N ASP A 51 77.33 1.03 13.88
CA ASP A 51 77.69 -0.05 14.80
C ASP A 51 78.61 0.43 15.92
N VAL A 52 79.60 1.27 15.61
CA VAL A 52 80.53 1.84 16.60
C VAL A 52 79.82 2.79 17.57
N PHE A 53 78.94 3.67 17.07
CA PHE A 53 78.18 4.59 17.93
C PHE A 53 77.14 3.86 18.76
N GLN A 54 76.46 2.85 18.20
CA GLN A 54 75.50 2.02 18.95
C GLN A 54 76.20 1.25 20.07
N ALA A 55 77.33 0.61 19.79
CA ALA A 55 78.14 -0.09 20.81
C ALA A 55 78.64 0.88 21.90
N SER A 56 78.91 2.14 21.56
CA SER A 56 79.36 3.17 22.51
C SER A 56 78.24 3.71 23.40
N ILE A 57 77.02 3.81 22.87
CA ILE A 57 75.80 4.14 23.62
C ILE A 57 75.49 3.02 24.63
N ASP A 58 75.50 1.77 24.16
CA ASP A 58 75.22 0.60 25.01
C ASP A 58 76.25 0.47 26.15
N ASP A 59 77.52 0.77 25.88
CA ASP A 59 78.60 0.82 26.86
C ASP A 59 78.39 1.94 27.92
N LEU A 60 77.97 3.13 27.48
CA LEU A 60 77.67 4.26 28.36
C LEU A 60 76.46 3.99 29.26
N HIS A 61 75.41 3.35 28.73
CA HIS A 61 74.21 3.01 29.49
C HIS A 61 74.43 1.89 30.49
N ASN A 62 75.20 0.85 30.11
CA ASN A 62 75.34 -0.36 30.94
C ASN A 62 76.54 -0.30 31.90
N PHE A 63 77.64 0.33 31.51
CA PHE A 63 78.90 0.30 32.27
C PHE A 63 79.46 1.69 32.60
N GLY A 64 78.82 2.77 32.12
CA GLY A 64 79.24 4.15 32.36
C GLY A 64 80.66 4.47 31.87
N THR A 65 81.23 3.62 31.01
CA THR A 65 82.62 3.70 30.54
C THR A 65 82.69 3.30 29.06
N LEU A 66 83.56 3.97 28.30
CA LEU A 66 83.73 3.77 26.85
C LEU A 66 84.82 2.72 26.53
N LYS A 67 84.73 1.54 27.15
CA LYS A 67 85.79 0.51 27.03
C LYS A 67 85.80 -0.13 25.64
N THR A 68 84.63 -0.37 25.05
CA THR A 68 84.50 -0.96 23.71
C THR A 68 84.95 0.02 22.63
N LEU A 69 84.65 1.31 22.77
CA LEU A 69 85.17 2.35 21.88
C LEU A 69 86.71 2.44 21.96
N ASN A 70 87.29 2.42 23.17
CA ASN A 70 88.74 2.41 23.34
C ASN A 70 89.38 1.17 22.72
N ALA A 71 88.77 -0.01 22.84
CA ALA A 71 89.26 -1.23 22.21
C ALA A 71 89.22 -1.16 20.66
N ILE A 72 88.16 -0.57 20.09
CA ILE A 72 88.04 -0.37 18.63
C ILE A 72 89.06 0.67 18.13
N VAL A 73 89.29 1.72 18.90
CA VAL A 73 90.31 2.75 18.59
C VAL A 73 91.72 2.18 18.72
N GLU A 74 91.99 1.37 19.74
CA GLU A 74 93.28 0.66 19.89
C GLU A 74 93.53 -0.35 18.77
N ASP A 75 92.51 -1.10 18.33
CA ASP A 75 92.63 -2.04 17.21
C ASP A 75 92.86 -1.31 15.87
N ASN A 76 92.19 -0.17 15.65
CA ASN A 76 92.44 0.69 14.49
C ASN A 76 93.82 1.34 14.52
N ASN A 77 94.30 1.78 15.69
CA ASN A 77 95.66 2.30 15.84
C ASN A 77 96.71 1.21 15.61
N ARG A 78 96.47 -0.01 16.11
CA ARG A 78 97.35 -1.17 15.86
C ARG A 78 97.41 -1.54 14.37
N LYS A 79 96.27 -1.53 13.66
CA LYS A 79 96.24 -1.72 12.19
C LYS A 79 96.95 -0.59 11.44
N ARG A 80 96.86 0.65 11.93
CA ARG A 80 97.60 1.79 11.39
C ARG A 80 99.10 1.64 11.61
N ASP A 81 99.54 1.23 12.80
CA ASP A 81 100.95 1.00 13.14
C ASP A 81 101.55 -0.18 12.35
N GLU A 82 100.77 -1.25 12.13
CA GLU A 82 101.16 -2.35 11.23
C GLU A 82 101.25 -1.90 9.75
N SER A 83 100.41 -0.94 9.34
CA SER A 83 100.48 -0.33 8.00
C SER A 83 101.65 0.65 7.84
N GLU A 84 101.98 1.39 8.90
CA GLU A 84 103.15 2.28 8.99
C GLU A 84 104.43 1.45 9.00
N GLN A 85 104.49 0.34 9.76
CA GLN A 85 105.61 -0.61 9.71
C GLN A 85 105.80 -1.24 8.33
N LYS A 86 104.71 -1.58 7.63
CA LYS A 86 104.78 -2.05 6.22
C LYS A 86 105.27 -0.96 5.26
N LYS A 87 104.89 0.30 5.48
CA LYS A 87 105.40 1.46 4.71
C LYS A 87 106.86 1.76 5.04
N GLU A 88 107.28 1.61 6.29
CA GLU A 88 108.67 1.77 6.75
C GLU A 88 109.56 0.64 6.21
N GLN A 89 109.06 -0.60 6.16
CA GLN A 89 109.73 -1.72 5.48
C GLN A 89 109.87 -1.46 3.97
N LEU A 90 108.85 -0.89 3.31
CA LEU A 90 108.95 -0.48 1.90
C LEU A 90 109.96 0.66 1.70
N ARG A 91 110.01 1.64 2.61
CA ARG A 91 111.00 2.74 2.59
C ARG A 91 112.43 2.22 2.83
N PHE A 92 112.60 1.21 3.68
CA PHE A 92 113.89 0.52 3.90
C PHE A 92 114.35 -0.28 2.66
N TRP A 93 113.43 -0.93 1.93
CA TRP A 93 113.75 -1.58 0.65
C TRP A 93 114.11 -0.58 -0.45
N LEU A 94 113.50 0.61 -0.46
CA LEU A 94 113.79 1.67 -1.43
C LEU A 94 115.11 2.41 -1.17
N GLN A 95 115.68 2.35 0.04
CA GLN A 95 116.91 3.06 0.40
C GLN A 95 118.20 2.24 0.19
N LYS A 96 118.10 0.94 -0.14
CA LYS A 96 119.27 0.04 -0.23
C LYS A 96 119.66 -0.42 -1.64
N ASP A 97 119.04 0.12 -2.69
CA ASP A 97 119.37 -0.27 -4.08
C ASP A 97 119.79 0.93 -4.94
N GLU A 98 120.89 1.57 -4.54
CA GLU A 98 121.71 2.37 -5.45
C GLU A 98 123.08 1.69 -5.59
N ARG A 99 123.20 0.84 -6.64
CA ARG A 99 124.34 0.70 -7.57
C ARG A 99 124.50 -0.75 -8.06
N LYS A 100 123.93 -1.09 -9.21
CA LYS A 100 124.67 -1.18 -10.49
C LYS A 100 123.76 -1.63 -11.67
N PRO A 101 124.04 -1.17 -12.90
CA PRO A 101 123.16 -1.29 -14.05
C PRO A 101 123.39 -2.61 -14.82
N GLY A 102 122.31 -3.21 -15.34
CA GLY A 102 122.41 -4.37 -16.24
C GLY A 102 121.06 -4.81 -16.82
N ASN A 103 120.88 -4.55 -18.12
CA ASN A 103 119.99 -5.25 -19.07
C ASN A 103 118.54 -5.58 -18.64
N ASN A 104 117.63 -4.61 -18.69
CA ASN A 104 116.18 -4.87 -18.83
C ASN A 104 115.41 -3.74 -19.57
N CYS A 105 116.07 -2.93 -20.42
CA CYS A 105 115.46 -1.78 -21.08
C CYS A 105 114.36 -2.16 -22.10
N GLU A 106 114.46 -3.30 -22.78
CA GLU A 106 113.42 -3.80 -23.72
C GLU A 106 112.16 -4.32 -23.03
N LYS A 107 112.28 -4.93 -21.85
CA LYS A 107 111.12 -5.39 -21.07
C LYS A 107 110.32 -4.21 -20.53
N PHE A 108 111.00 -3.18 -20.02
CA PHE A 108 110.34 -1.95 -19.57
C PHE A 108 109.68 -1.18 -20.72
N THR A 109 110.30 -1.10 -21.91
CA THR A 109 109.65 -0.45 -23.07
C THR A 109 108.50 -1.29 -23.64
N GLN A 110 108.60 -2.61 -23.67
CA GLN A 110 107.48 -3.50 -24.04
C GLN A 110 106.34 -3.43 -23.02
N GLU A 111 106.64 -3.34 -21.72
CA GLU A 111 105.65 -3.12 -20.67
C GLU A 111 105.00 -1.74 -20.80
N TYR A 112 105.75 -0.68 -21.11
CA TYR A 112 105.20 0.67 -21.32
C TYR A 112 104.28 0.72 -22.55
N LEU A 113 104.70 0.14 -23.68
CA LEU A 113 103.89 0.02 -24.90
C LEU A 113 102.66 -0.88 -24.70
N SER A 114 102.78 -1.93 -23.89
CA SER A 114 101.67 -2.79 -23.48
C SER A 114 100.69 -2.05 -22.57
N LEU A 115 101.19 -1.29 -21.60
CA LEU A 115 100.41 -0.40 -20.75
C LEU A 115 99.68 0.67 -21.57
N GLU A 116 100.34 1.26 -22.55
CA GLU A 116 99.74 2.29 -23.40
C GLU A 116 98.63 1.73 -24.29
N LYS A 117 98.83 0.54 -24.87
CA LYS A 117 97.76 -0.21 -25.55
C LYS A 117 96.61 -0.57 -24.60
N ASN A 118 96.93 -1.00 -23.38
CA ASN A 118 95.92 -1.30 -22.37
C ASN A 118 95.14 -0.03 -21.98
N ILE A 119 95.80 1.11 -21.79
CA ILE A 119 95.17 2.42 -21.52
C ILE A 119 94.25 2.81 -22.66
N GLN A 120 94.67 2.64 -23.92
CA GLN A 120 93.83 2.97 -25.08
C GLN A 120 92.63 2.02 -25.21
N MET A 121 92.81 0.73 -24.94
CA MET A 121 91.72 -0.25 -24.84
C MET A 121 90.75 0.08 -23.70
N PHE A 122 91.25 0.53 -22.55
CA PHE A 122 90.42 0.95 -21.43
C PHE A 122 89.62 2.21 -21.76
N LYS A 123 90.22 3.20 -22.44
CA LYS A 123 89.52 4.39 -22.93
C LYS A 123 88.41 4.05 -23.92
N GLN A 124 88.65 3.14 -24.86
CA GLN A 124 87.61 2.69 -25.80
C GLN A 124 86.45 1.97 -25.08
N LYS A 125 86.76 1.15 -24.07
CA LYS A 125 85.74 0.51 -23.24
C LYS A 125 84.98 1.52 -22.39
N GLU A 126 85.65 2.55 -21.89
CA GLU A 126 85.04 3.66 -21.15
C GLU A 126 84.05 4.43 -22.04
N GLU A 127 84.45 4.79 -23.26
CA GLU A 127 83.56 5.40 -24.26
C GLU A 127 82.38 4.50 -24.64
N GLU A 128 82.59 3.18 -24.73
CA GLU A 128 81.51 2.21 -25.01
C GLU A 128 80.54 2.10 -23.82
N ILE A 129 81.06 2.09 -22.58
CA ILE A 129 80.25 2.13 -21.36
C ILE A 129 79.44 3.43 -21.30
N ASP A 130 80.05 4.58 -21.58
CA ASP A 130 79.37 5.88 -21.61
C ASP A 130 78.26 5.92 -22.67
N SER A 131 78.50 5.36 -23.86
CA SER A 131 77.47 5.25 -24.90
C SER A 131 76.30 4.35 -24.50
N ILE A 132 76.56 3.26 -23.76
CA ILE A 132 75.52 2.39 -23.22
C ILE A 132 74.73 3.11 -22.13
N ILE A 133 75.39 3.87 -21.26
CA ILE A 133 74.75 4.68 -20.22
C ILE A 133 73.84 5.73 -20.87
N GLU A 134 74.31 6.44 -21.90
CA GLU A 134 73.52 7.44 -22.63
C GLU A 134 72.26 6.82 -23.27
N LYS A 135 72.37 5.64 -23.89
CA LYS A 135 71.19 4.94 -24.43
C LYS A 135 70.23 4.46 -23.34
N CYS A 136 70.74 3.85 -22.28
CA CYS A 136 69.92 3.39 -21.15
C CYS A 136 69.20 4.55 -20.45
N THR A 137 69.86 5.71 -20.34
CA THR A 137 69.24 6.93 -19.78
C THR A 137 68.18 7.50 -20.71
N ALA A 138 68.45 7.62 -22.02
CA ALA A 138 67.47 8.06 -23.01
C ALA A 138 66.25 7.12 -23.07
N ASP A 139 66.45 5.80 -23.05
CA ASP A 139 65.37 4.82 -22.98
C ASP A 139 64.59 4.91 -21.66
N GLY A 140 65.28 5.16 -20.55
CA GLY A 140 64.66 5.44 -19.25
C GLY A 140 63.75 6.66 -19.28
N GLU A 141 64.23 7.76 -19.86
CA GLU A 141 63.45 9.00 -20.06
C GLU A 141 62.27 8.78 -21.00
N HIS A 142 62.46 8.11 -22.13
CA HIS A 142 61.39 7.77 -23.06
C HIS A 142 60.30 6.91 -22.40
N THR A 143 60.67 5.90 -21.61
CA THR A 143 59.67 5.08 -20.89
C THR A 143 58.97 5.87 -19.79
N ALA A 144 59.64 6.82 -19.13
CA ALA A 144 59.04 7.69 -18.13
C ALA A 144 58.01 8.64 -18.77
N ILE A 145 58.38 9.30 -19.87
CA ILE A 145 57.46 10.15 -20.65
C ILE A 145 56.27 9.32 -21.13
N ARG A 146 56.50 8.12 -21.67
CA ARG A 146 55.42 7.24 -22.15
C ARG A 146 54.45 6.90 -21.01
N ARG A 147 54.95 6.43 -19.86
CA ARG A 147 54.14 6.12 -18.68
C ARG A 147 53.32 7.33 -18.21
N GLU A 148 53.93 8.51 -18.18
CA GLU A 148 53.23 9.73 -17.79
C GLU A 148 52.14 10.12 -18.80
N THR A 149 52.40 9.98 -20.11
CA THR A 149 51.37 10.22 -21.14
C THR A 149 50.23 9.22 -21.10
N GLU A 150 50.52 7.92 -20.89
CA GLU A 150 49.53 6.86 -20.73
C GLU A 150 48.66 7.12 -19.50
N LYS A 151 49.27 7.45 -18.36
CA LYS A 151 48.57 7.83 -17.13
C LYS A 151 47.65 9.02 -17.35
N ASN A 152 48.16 10.10 -17.95
CA ASN A 152 47.35 11.29 -18.24
C ASN A 152 46.19 11.00 -19.20
N TYR A 153 46.39 10.09 -20.16
CA TYR A 153 45.32 9.66 -21.05
C TYR A 153 44.24 8.88 -20.28
N VAL A 154 44.63 7.90 -19.47
CA VAL A 154 43.71 7.11 -18.65
C VAL A 154 42.94 8.00 -17.68
N ASP A 155 43.59 8.96 -17.03
CA ASP A 155 42.95 9.90 -16.10
C ASP A 155 41.90 10.77 -16.80
N LYS A 156 42.21 11.27 -18.00
CA LYS A 156 41.26 12.06 -18.81
C LYS A 156 40.10 11.20 -19.29
N TRP A 157 40.38 9.97 -19.72
CA TRP A 157 39.36 9.03 -20.18
C TRP A 157 38.40 8.65 -19.05
N GLU A 158 38.92 8.36 -17.86
CA GLU A 158 38.10 8.00 -16.70
C GLU A 158 37.26 9.19 -16.23
N LYS A 159 37.82 10.41 -16.21
CA LYS A 159 37.04 11.63 -15.94
C LYS A 159 35.88 11.81 -16.92
N ALA A 160 36.14 11.71 -18.22
CA ALA A 160 35.11 11.82 -19.25
C ALA A 160 34.06 10.72 -19.14
N ARG A 161 34.48 9.49 -18.80
CA ARG A 161 33.58 8.35 -18.57
C ARG A 161 32.65 8.62 -17.39
N ILE A 162 33.18 9.08 -16.26
CA ILE A 162 32.39 9.44 -15.07
C ILE A 162 31.43 10.58 -15.37
N GLU A 163 31.87 11.62 -16.09
CA GLU A 163 31.01 12.74 -16.49
C GLU A 163 29.88 12.29 -17.40
N ASN A 164 30.16 11.41 -18.37
CA ASN A 164 29.14 10.82 -19.26
C ASN A 164 28.09 10.05 -18.46
N PHE A 165 28.52 9.20 -17.51
CA PHE A 165 27.59 8.48 -16.64
C PHE A 165 26.77 9.41 -15.76
N LYS A 166 27.39 10.43 -15.15
CA LYS A 166 26.66 11.44 -14.36
C LYS A 166 25.60 12.15 -15.19
N PHE A 167 25.91 12.50 -16.43
CA PHE A 167 24.96 13.13 -17.33
C PHE A 167 23.79 12.20 -17.68
N LYS A 168 24.08 10.94 -18.03
CA LYS A 168 23.06 9.92 -18.32
C LYS A 168 22.11 9.70 -17.14
N PHE A 169 22.66 9.43 -15.96
CA PHE A 169 21.86 9.24 -14.75
C PHE A 169 21.02 10.47 -14.42
N LYS A 170 21.57 11.67 -14.56
CA LYS A 170 20.80 12.91 -14.33
C LYS A 170 19.67 13.11 -15.34
N SER A 171 19.89 12.71 -16.60
CA SER A 171 18.85 12.76 -17.64
C SER A 171 17.72 11.77 -17.33
N GLU A 172 18.07 10.52 -17.01
CA GLU A 172 17.10 9.48 -16.64
C GLU A 172 16.34 9.84 -15.36
N GLU A 173 17.03 10.36 -14.34
CA GLU A 173 16.43 10.85 -13.11
C GLU A 173 15.41 11.97 -13.39
N LEU A 174 15.75 12.91 -14.27
CA LEU A 174 14.85 14.01 -14.64
C LEU A 174 13.62 13.51 -15.42
N GLU A 175 13.78 12.49 -16.28
CA GLU A 175 12.64 11.84 -16.95
C GLU A 175 11.71 11.13 -15.95
N LEU A 176 12.28 10.38 -15.01
CA LEU A 176 11.51 9.73 -13.94
C LEU A 176 10.80 10.76 -13.05
N GLN A 177 11.47 11.87 -12.71
CA GLN A 177 10.86 12.96 -11.94
C GLN A 177 9.68 13.60 -12.68
N LYS A 178 9.80 13.83 -14.00
CA LYS A 178 8.68 14.31 -14.82
C LYS A 178 7.52 13.32 -14.83
N PHE A 179 7.81 12.04 -15.03
CA PHE A 179 6.78 11.01 -15.01
C PHE A 179 6.08 10.90 -13.65
N MET A 180 6.82 10.99 -12.55
CA MET A 180 6.26 11.04 -11.20
C MET A 180 5.36 12.26 -11.01
N ALA A 181 5.78 13.44 -11.48
CA ALA A 181 4.97 14.66 -11.38
C ALA A 181 3.68 14.53 -12.21
N GLU A 182 3.76 14.00 -13.43
CA GLU A 182 2.59 13.74 -14.28
C GLU A 182 1.61 12.76 -13.61
N LEU A 183 2.11 11.63 -13.10
CA LEU A 183 1.29 10.68 -12.36
C LEU A 183 0.64 11.31 -11.13
N GLN A 184 1.38 12.14 -10.38
CA GLN A 184 0.85 12.83 -9.22
C GLN A 184 -0.25 13.83 -9.61
N THR A 185 -0.13 14.52 -10.75
CA THR A 185 -1.20 15.40 -11.24
C THR A 185 -2.44 14.61 -11.65
N LYS A 186 -2.28 13.49 -12.37
CA LYS A 186 -3.39 12.61 -12.73
C LYS A 186 -4.11 12.05 -11.50
N MET A 187 -3.34 11.61 -10.50
CA MET A 187 -3.92 11.08 -9.27
C MET A 187 -4.72 12.14 -8.51
N LYS A 188 -4.26 13.41 -8.51
CA LYS A 188 -5.03 14.52 -7.92
C LYS A 188 -6.29 14.84 -8.71
N THR A 189 -6.24 14.82 -10.04
CA THR A 189 -7.44 15.04 -10.86
C THR A 189 -8.46 13.92 -10.67
N ASP A 190 -8.00 12.67 -10.59
CA ASP A 190 -8.87 11.51 -10.35
C ASP A 190 -9.53 11.62 -8.97
N GLN A 191 -8.79 12.03 -7.94
CA GLN A 191 -9.35 12.28 -6.60
C GLN A 191 -10.46 13.35 -6.61
N ILE A 192 -10.27 14.45 -7.35
CA ILE A 192 -11.29 15.50 -7.48
C ILE A 192 -12.53 14.95 -8.19
N VAL A 193 -12.34 14.22 -9.29
CA VAL A 193 -13.45 13.61 -10.04
C VAL A 193 -14.20 12.58 -9.18
N ASP A 194 -13.50 11.79 -8.38
CA ASP A 194 -14.10 10.82 -7.46
C ASP A 194 -14.92 11.52 -6.37
N GLU A 195 -14.43 12.63 -5.82
CA GLU A 195 -15.17 13.45 -4.86
C GLU A 195 -16.44 14.07 -5.49
N GLU A 196 -16.34 14.62 -6.70
CA GLU A 196 -17.47 15.17 -7.45
C GLU A 196 -18.51 14.09 -7.78
N ASN A 197 -18.07 12.91 -8.23
CA ASN A 197 -18.93 11.77 -8.47
C ASN A 197 -19.64 11.33 -7.19
N GLY A 198 -18.92 11.28 -6.06
CA GLY A 198 -19.51 10.99 -4.75
C GLY A 198 -20.59 11.98 -4.36
N GLN A 199 -20.35 13.27 -4.54
CA GLN A 199 -21.34 14.33 -4.25
C GLN A 199 -22.56 14.23 -5.17
N PHE A 200 -22.38 13.95 -6.46
CA PHE A 200 -23.47 13.76 -7.41
C PHE A 200 -24.34 12.54 -7.05
N LEU A 201 -23.72 11.43 -6.69
CA LEU A 201 -24.44 10.23 -6.26
C LEU A 201 -25.22 10.49 -4.96
N ASP A 202 -24.61 11.13 -3.96
CA ASP A 202 -25.28 11.49 -2.71
C ASP A 202 -26.48 12.43 -2.95
N TYR A 203 -26.32 13.44 -3.81
CA TYR A 203 -27.43 14.30 -4.22
C TYR A 203 -28.57 13.52 -4.87
N THR A 204 -28.23 12.60 -5.79
CA THR A 204 -29.23 11.80 -6.52
C THR A 204 -29.96 10.85 -5.58
N ILE A 205 -29.24 10.21 -4.65
CA ILE A 205 -29.82 9.35 -3.62
C ILE A 205 -30.81 10.15 -2.77
N LYS A 206 -30.41 11.32 -2.27
CA LYS A 206 -31.28 12.19 -1.46
C LYS A 206 -32.53 12.63 -2.20
N GLU A 207 -32.42 12.91 -3.49
CA GLU A 207 -33.58 13.29 -4.30
C GLU A 207 -34.54 12.10 -4.51
N LEU A 208 -34.00 10.90 -4.73
CA LEU A 208 -34.80 9.68 -4.80
C LEU A 208 -35.47 9.34 -3.47
N GLU A 209 -34.77 9.52 -2.35
CA GLU A 209 -35.33 9.33 -1.00
C GLU A 209 -36.51 10.27 -0.75
N LYS A 210 -36.42 11.55 -1.13
CA LYS A 210 -37.56 12.49 -1.05
C LYS A 210 -38.74 12.05 -1.91
N GLN A 211 -38.48 11.54 -3.11
CA GLN A 211 -39.55 11.02 -3.97
C GLN A 211 -40.22 9.80 -3.35
N ILE A 212 -39.44 8.88 -2.77
CA ILE A 212 -39.97 7.72 -2.04
C ILE A 212 -40.84 8.19 -0.88
N GLU A 213 -40.36 9.13 -0.06
CA GLU A 213 -41.12 9.68 1.08
C GLU A 213 -42.44 10.34 0.62
N TYR A 214 -42.38 11.14 -0.45
CA TYR A 214 -43.58 11.73 -1.06
C TYR A 214 -44.60 10.66 -1.48
N TRP A 215 -44.16 9.64 -2.22
CA TRP A 215 -45.05 8.58 -2.68
C TRP A 215 -45.59 7.76 -1.52
N GLU A 216 -44.78 7.45 -0.51
CA GLU A 216 -45.26 6.78 0.69
C GLU A 216 -46.34 7.58 1.42
N CYS A 217 -46.14 8.90 1.58
CA CYS A 217 -47.11 9.78 2.22
C CYS A 217 -48.41 9.85 1.40
N LYS A 218 -48.29 9.95 0.07
CA LYS A 218 -49.43 9.94 -0.84
C LYS A 218 -50.20 8.64 -0.76
N TYR A 219 -49.54 7.48 -0.87
CA TYR A 219 -50.19 6.18 -0.76
C TYR A 219 -50.89 6.01 0.58
N LYS A 220 -50.25 6.37 1.70
CA LYS A 220 -50.88 6.32 3.03
C LYS A 220 -52.13 7.20 3.11
N THR A 221 -52.14 8.35 2.44
CA THR A 221 -53.29 9.27 2.42
C THR A 221 -54.41 8.71 1.55
N ASP A 222 -54.10 8.30 0.32
CA ASP A 222 -55.06 7.73 -0.62
C ASP A 222 -55.70 6.45 -0.04
N THR A 223 -54.91 5.59 0.62
CA THR A 223 -55.45 4.39 1.30
C THR A 223 -56.42 4.76 2.41
N LYS A 224 -56.08 5.75 3.26
CA LYS A 224 -57.01 6.21 4.31
C LYS A 224 -58.30 6.78 3.74
N GLU A 225 -58.21 7.56 2.67
CA GLU A 225 -59.40 8.13 2.02
C GLU A 225 -60.29 7.02 1.45
N ILE A 226 -59.70 6.01 0.79
CA ILE A 226 -60.45 4.85 0.28
C ILE A 226 -61.07 4.06 1.43
N ASP A 227 -60.35 3.82 2.52
CA ASP A 227 -60.86 3.11 3.70
C ASP A 227 -62.04 3.87 4.33
N GLU A 228 -61.94 5.19 4.45
CA GLU A 228 -63.04 6.04 4.93
C GLU A 228 -64.26 6.00 3.99
N GLN A 229 -64.04 6.01 2.68
CA GLN A 229 -65.13 5.85 1.70
C GLN A 229 -65.79 4.47 1.81
N LEU A 230 -65.00 3.41 1.99
CA LEU A 230 -65.53 2.05 2.18
C LEU A 230 -66.35 1.94 3.46
N GLU A 231 -65.87 2.49 4.57
CA GLU A 231 -66.59 2.50 5.85
C GLU A 231 -67.93 3.22 5.73
N ASN A 232 -67.94 4.39 5.08
CA ASN A 232 -69.18 5.13 4.81
C ASN A 232 -70.16 4.30 3.95
N LEU A 233 -69.66 3.62 2.91
CA LEU A 233 -70.50 2.76 2.08
C LEU A 233 -71.07 1.57 2.87
N ILE A 234 -70.28 0.95 3.76
CA ILE A 234 -70.75 -0.12 4.64
C ILE A 234 -71.88 0.38 5.54
N ILE A 235 -71.70 1.54 6.18
CA ILE A 235 -72.74 2.15 7.03
C ILE A 235 -74.03 2.39 6.22
N THR A 236 -73.92 2.99 5.03
CA THR A 236 -75.12 3.23 4.18
C THR A 236 -75.80 1.93 3.74
N LEU A 237 -75.04 0.88 3.45
CA LEU A 237 -75.57 -0.43 3.10
C LEU A 237 -76.33 -1.06 4.27
N GLU A 238 -75.79 -0.96 5.48
CA GLU A 238 -76.45 -1.44 6.70
C GLU A 238 -77.76 -0.70 6.97
N GLU A 239 -77.76 0.64 6.82
CA GLU A 239 -78.97 1.45 6.97
C GLU A 239 -80.05 1.04 5.95
N LYS A 240 -79.66 0.88 4.67
CA LYS A 240 -80.58 0.43 3.62
C LYS A 240 -81.09 -0.98 3.85
N SER A 241 -80.26 -1.86 4.41
CA SER A 241 -80.67 -3.21 4.79
C SER A 241 -81.72 -3.20 5.90
N LYS A 242 -81.51 -2.39 6.95
CA LYS A 242 -82.51 -2.16 8.02
C LYS A 242 -83.81 -1.58 7.47
N GLU A 243 -83.73 -0.63 6.55
CA GLU A 243 -84.91 -0.05 5.87
C GLU A 243 -85.71 -1.13 5.13
N ILE A 244 -85.03 -1.97 4.32
CA ILE A 244 -85.65 -3.09 3.60
C ILE A 244 -86.28 -4.10 4.56
N GLU A 245 -85.62 -4.44 5.67
CA GLU A 245 -86.18 -5.35 6.68
C GLU A 245 -87.46 -4.79 7.30
N SER A 246 -87.47 -3.50 7.64
CA SER A 246 -88.66 -2.83 8.17
C SER A 246 -89.81 -2.83 7.17
N LEU A 247 -89.51 -2.55 5.89
CA LEU A 247 -90.49 -2.57 4.80
C LEU A 247 -91.04 -3.99 4.59
N LYS A 248 -90.18 -5.01 4.58
CA LYS A 248 -90.60 -6.42 4.49
C LYS A 248 -91.53 -6.80 5.64
N LYS A 249 -91.23 -6.36 6.87
CA LYS A 249 -92.10 -6.61 8.03
C LYS A 249 -93.48 -5.98 7.84
N THR A 250 -93.55 -4.69 7.48
CA THR A 250 -94.84 -4.02 7.25
C THR A 250 -95.62 -4.59 6.06
N PHE A 251 -94.91 -5.02 5.01
CA PHE A 251 -95.52 -5.71 3.87
C PHE A 251 -96.16 -7.02 4.30
N ASN A 252 -95.43 -7.85 5.06
CA ASN A 252 -95.95 -9.12 5.58
C ASN A 252 -97.16 -8.90 6.50
N GLU A 253 -97.13 -7.91 7.39
CA GLU A 253 -98.27 -7.54 8.25
C GLU A 253 -99.49 -7.11 7.43
N ARG A 254 -99.30 -6.31 6.37
CA ARG A 254 -100.41 -5.92 5.48
C ARG A 254 -100.94 -7.11 4.68
N GLN A 255 -100.05 -7.98 4.23
CA GLN A 255 -100.41 -9.17 3.47
C GLN A 255 -101.28 -10.11 4.32
N THR A 256 -100.95 -10.34 5.59
CA THR A 256 -101.78 -11.17 6.48
C THR A 256 -103.16 -10.55 6.71
N ILE A 257 -103.24 -9.23 6.91
CA ILE A 257 -104.53 -8.52 7.03
C ILE A 257 -105.38 -8.69 5.78
N ILE A 258 -104.80 -8.54 4.59
CA ILE A 258 -105.51 -8.70 3.31
C ILE A 258 -106.02 -10.14 3.17
N GLU A 259 -105.17 -11.12 3.46
CA GLU A 259 -105.54 -12.54 3.40
C GLU A 259 -106.66 -12.89 4.38
N ASP A 260 -106.60 -12.38 5.61
CA ASP A 260 -107.63 -12.60 6.63
C ASP A 260 -108.94 -11.90 6.26
N HIS A 261 -108.89 -10.68 5.72
CA HIS A 261 -110.07 -10.00 5.20
C HIS A 261 -110.68 -10.76 4.02
N ALA A 262 -109.87 -11.29 3.10
CA ALA A 262 -110.34 -12.09 1.98
C ALA A 262 -111.02 -13.38 2.46
N LYS A 263 -110.42 -14.10 3.43
CA LYS A 263 -111.02 -15.30 4.06
C LYS A 263 -112.34 -14.97 4.76
N ASN A 264 -112.39 -13.88 5.53
CA ASN A 264 -113.60 -13.49 6.24
C ASN A 264 -114.73 -13.09 5.27
N LYS A 265 -114.41 -12.34 4.21
CA LYS A 265 -115.37 -12.00 3.16
C LYS A 265 -115.92 -13.24 2.47
N GLN A 266 -115.07 -14.23 2.19
CA GLN A 266 -115.52 -15.51 1.64
C GLN A 266 -116.48 -16.23 2.59
N ARG A 267 -116.14 -16.33 3.88
CA ARG A 267 -117.01 -16.93 4.90
C ARG A 267 -118.38 -16.24 4.98
N MET A 268 -118.39 -14.91 5.01
CA MET A 268 -119.63 -14.11 5.03
C MET A 268 -120.50 -14.36 3.78
N GLU A 269 -119.88 -14.49 2.61
CA GLU A 269 -120.60 -14.79 1.36
C GLU A 269 -121.18 -16.22 1.37
N GLU A 270 -120.46 -17.20 1.90
CA GLU A 270 -120.94 -18.58 2.08
C GLU A 270 -122.11 -18.66 3.08
N GLU A 271 -122.00 -17.98 4.23
CA GLU A 271 -123.07 -17.87 5.22
C GLU A 271 -124.30 -17.18 4.65
N LYS A 272 -124.12 -16.09 3.90
CA LYS A 272 -125.22 -15.40 3.22
C LYS A 272 -125.93 -16.31 2.22
N LYS A 273 -125.18 -17.05 1.40
CA LYS A 273 -125.74 -18.03 0.45
C LYS A 273 -126.53 -19.13 1.17
N LEU A 274 -126.00 -19.62 2.30
CA LEU A 274 -126.69 -20.61 3.13
C LEU A 274 -127.99 -20.03 3.71
N ASN A 275 -127.95 -18.82 4.27
CA ASN A 275 -129.12 -18.18 4.86
C ASN A 275 -130.18 -17.86 3.80
N GLU A 276 -129.80 -17.33 2.63
CA GLU A 276 -130.71 -17.13 1.51
C GLU A 276 -131.35 -18.45 1.04
N HIS A 277 -130.60 -19.55 1.03
CA HIS A 277 -131.12 -20.87 0.71
C HIS A 277 -132.14 -21.33 1.75
N MET A 278 -131.83 -21.19 3.04
CA MET A 278 -132.72 -21.50 4.16
C MET A 278 -134.01 -20.68 4.09
N GLU A 279 -133.92 -19.37 3.86
CA GLU A 279 -135.08 -18.48 3.70
C GLU A 279 -135.95 -18.87 2.50
N LYS A 280 -135.34 -19.19 1.35
CA LYS A 280 -136.07 -19.70 0.17
C LYS A 280 -136.80 -21.00 0.48
N MET A 281 -136.18 -21.93 1.20
CA MET A 281 -136.82 -23.19 1.58
C MET A 281 -137.91 -22.99 2.64
N ALA A 282 -137.67 -22.16 3.66
CA ALA A 282 -138.67 -21.77 4.65
C ALA A 282 -139.89 -21.14 3.96
N THR A 283 -139.69 -20.24 3.00
CA THR A 283 -140.76 -19.62 2.21
C THR A 283 -141.56 -20.67 1.43
N LYS A 284 -140.89 -21.66 0.80
CA LYS A 284 -141.58 -22.77 0.11
C LYS A 284 -142.40 -23.63 1.07
N ILE A 285 -141.85 -23.99 2.23
CA ILE A 285 -142.55 -24.76 3.27
C ILE A 285 -143.76 -23.97 3.78
N GLN A 286 -143.58 -22.69 4.09
CA GLN A 286 -144.65 -21.81 4.54
C GLN A 286 -145.74 -21.65 3.48
N ALA A 287 -145.39 -21.45 2.21
CA ALA A 287 -146.35 -21.35 1.10
C ALA A 287 -147.09 -22.68 0.88
N TRP A 288 -146.39 -23.81 0.97
CA TRP A 288 -146.99 -25.14 0.93
C TRP A 288 -147.97 -25.34 2.09
N TRP A 289 -147.60 -24.95 3.31
CA TRP A 289 -148.45 -25.06 4.49
C TRP A 289 -149.68 -24.15 4.40
N ARG A 290 -149.50 -22.87 4.05
CA ARG A 290 -150.61 -21.92 3.83
C ARG A 290 -151.55 -22.44 2.73
N GLY A 291 -151.02 -22.90 1.60
CA GLY A 291 -151.80 -23.52 0.53
C GLY A 291 -152.52 -24.80 0.98
N THR A 292 -151.90 -25.59 1.84
CA THR A 292 -152.51 -26.80 2.43
C THR A 292 -153.60 -26.44 3.43
N MET A 293 -153.41 -25.44 4.28
CA MET A 293 -154.45 -24.91 5.17
C MET A 293 -155.67 -24.44 4.40
N VAL A 294 -155.48 -23.75 3.27
CA VAL A 294 -156.58 -23.31 2.40
C VAL A 294 -157.26 -24.51 1.71
N ARG A 295 -156.50 -25.42 1.08
CA ARG A 295 -157.05 -26.58 0.35
C ARG A 295 -157.73 -27.61 1.25
N ARG A 296 -157.16 -27.88 2.43
CA ARG A 296 -157.69 -28.80 3.45
C ARG A 296 -158.61 -28.11 4.46
N ARG A 297 -158.82 -26.80 4.33
CA ARG A 297 -159.76 -25.98 5.13
C ARG A 297 -159.50 -26.05 6.64
N LEU A 298 -158.23 -25.91 7.02
CA LEU A 298 -157.78 -25.91 8.41
C LEU A 298 -157.73 -24.47 8.95
N GLY A 299 -157.96 -24.31 10.25
CA GLY A 299 -157.82 -23.03 10.95
C GLY A 299 -158.82 -21.95 10.52
N PRO A 300 -158.40 -20.68 10.31
CA PRO A 300 -159.29 -19.57 9.98
C PRO A 300 -160.12 -19.76 8.72
N TYR A 301 -159.71 -20.63 7.79
CA TYR A 301 -160.39 -20.85 6.51
C TYR A 301 -161.55 -21.85 6.57
N LYS A 302 -161.91 -22.33 7.77
CA LYS A 302 -162.97 -23.32 7.98
C LYS A 302 -164.36 -22.81 7.58
N HIS A 303 -164.58 -21.49 7.59
CA HIS A 303 -165.87 -20.84 7.31
C HIS A 303 -166.08 -20.42 5.84
N LEU A 304 -165.10 -20.65 4.94
CA LEU A 304 -165.25 -20.42 3.49
C LEU A 304 -166.09 -21.51 2.79
N SER A 305 -167.12 -22.03 3.49
CA SER A 305 -168.02 -23.06 3.02
C SER A 305 -168.99 -22.52 1.96
N GLY A 306 -168.53 -22.45 0.70
CA GLY A 306 -169.38 -22.27 -0.48
C GLY A 306 -169.39 -23.52 -1.39
N PRO A 307 -170.48 -23.82 -2.13
CA PRO A 307 -170.60 -25.03 -2.95
C PRO A 307 -169.59 -25.03 -4.12
N ARG A 308 -168.88 -26.16 -4.33
CA ARG A 308 -168.00 -26.37 -5.49
C ARG A 308 -168.82 -26.29 -6.79
N LYS A 309 -168.71 -25.18 -7.54
CA LYS A 309 -169.14 -25.15 -8.94
C LYS A 309 -168.17 -26.00 -9.77
N LYS A 310 -168.65 -27.17 -10.20
CA LYS A 310 -168.05 -28.01 -11.23
C LYS A 310 -168.23 -27.30 -12.58
N SER A 311 -167.17 -26.74 -13.15
CA SER A 311 -167.16 -26.39 -14.59
C SER A 311 -166.37 -27.45 -15.34
N ILE A 312 -167.09 -28.16 -16.19
CA ILE A 312 -166.62 -29.22 -17.08
C ILE A 312 -165.91 -28.60 -18.30
N LYS A 313 -164.90 -29.35 -18.76
CA LYS A 313 -163.93 -29.18 -19.87
C LYS A 313 -164.47 -28.61 -21.20
N LYS A 314 -163.59 -27.94 -21.97
CA LYS A 314 -162.93 -28.37 -23.26
C LYS A 314 -162.42 -27.14 -24.08
N PRO A 315 -161.77 -27.30 -25.25
CA PRO A 315 -160.32 -27.29 -25.52
C PRO A 315 -159.88 -26.04 -26.33
N LEU A 316 -158.62 -25.93 -26.79
CA LEU A 316 -158.11 -25.27 -28.02
C LEU A 316 -156.60 -24.97 -27.85
N ILE A 317 -155.70 -25.66 -28.58
CA ILE A 317 -155.14 -25.32 -29.91
C ILE A 317 -153.94 -24.34 -29.86
N ASN A 318 -152.81 -24.90 -30.31
CA ASN A 318 -151.50 -24.40 -30.74
C ASN A 318 -151.34 -22.94 -31.21
N LYS A 319 -150.15 -22.38 -30.95
CA LYS A 319 -149.24 -21.63 -31.87
C LYS A 319 -147.96 -21.23 -31.07
N GLY A 320 -146.78 -21.78 -31.37
CA GLY A 320 -145.75 -21.20 -32.25
C GLY A 320 -144.49 -20.84 -31.42
N LYS A 321 -143.38 -21.58 -31.47
CA LYS A 321 -142.19 -21.49 -32.36
C LYS A 321 -141.42 -20.15 -32.35
N LYS A 322 -140.17 -20.19 -31.84
CA LYS A 322 -138.86 -19.69 -32.40
C LYS A 322 -137.89 -19.41 -31.23
N THR A 323 -136.81 -20.18 -31.01
CA THR A 323 -135.45 -20.15 -31.61
C THR A 323 -134.75 -18.78 -31.56
N LYS A 324 -133.61 -18.67 -30.83
CA LYS A 324 -132.21 -18.65 -31.35
C LYS A 324 -131.22 -17.92 -30.42
N SER A 325 -129.98 -18.45 -30.40
CA SER A 325 -128.69 -17.73 -30.29
C SER A 325 -128.33 -17.19 -28.89
N LYS A 326 -127.12 -17.26 -28.35
CA LYS A 326 -125.78 -17.64 -28.83
C LYS A 326 -124.98 -18.10 -27.61
#